data_AF-A0A4Q7MHB3-F1
#
_entry.id   AF-A0A4Q7MHB3-F1
#
_cell.length_a   1.000
_cell.length_b   1.000
_cell.length_c   1.000
_cell.angle_alpha   90.00
_cell.angle_beta   90.00
_cell.angle_gamma   90.00
#
_symmetry.space_group_name_H-M   'P 1'
#
loop_
_entity.id
_entity.type
_entity.pdbx_description
1 polymer ?
#
loop_
_entity_poly.entity_id
_entity_poly.type
_entity_poly.pdbx_seq_one_letter_code
_entity_poly.pdbx_strand_id
1 'polypeptide(L)' 'MKPLILSVICLFTVLVAGTACRTTKKTTVVKSKPLPPGQMKKLTGSQSAKPYAPGQQKKKKKKY' A
#
# COMPACT_ATOMS: atom_id res chain seq x y z
N MET A 1 0.24 -17.02 -45.71
CA MET A 1 0.97 -17.69 -44.60
C MET A 1 1.82 -16.71 -43.79
N LYS A 2 2.81 -16.04 -44.40
CA LYS A 2 3.76 -15.13 -43.74
C LYS A 2 3.15 -13.98 -42.90
N PRO A 3 2.11 -13.24 -43.36
CA PRO A 3 1.53 -12.16 -42.56
C PRO A 3 0.70 -12.66 -41.38
N LEU A 4 0.14 -13.87 -41.49
CA LEU A 4 -0.63 -14.51 -40.42
C LEU A 4 0.30 -15.01 -39.31
N ILE A 5 1.44 -15.59 -39.68
CA ILE A 5 2.49 -16.00 -38.72
C ILE A 5 3.05 -14.78 -37.99
N LEU A 6 3.31 -13.67 -38.69
CA LEU A 6 3.82 -12.44 -38.09
C LEU A 6 2.79 -11.81 -37.10
N SER A 7 1.51 -11.85 -37.44
CA SER A 7 0.41 -11.36 -36.59
C SER A 7 0.29 -12.17 -35.29
N VAL A 8 0.37 -13.49 -35.37
CA VAL A 8 0.29 -14.38 -34.19
C VAL A 8 1.49 -14.15 -33.25
N ILE A 9 2.70 -13.96 -33.79
CA ILE A 9 3.90 -13.68 -32.99
C ILE A 9 3.77 -12.33 -32.26
N CYS A 10 3.30 -11.28 -32.95
CA CYS A 10 3.07 -9.96 -32.33
C CYS A 10 2.02 -10.00 -31.22
N LEU A 11 0.95 -10.80 -31.37
CA LEU A 11 -0.08 -10.91 -30.34
C LEU A 11 0.45 -11.60 -29.08
N PHE A 12 1.30 -12.62 -29.26
CA PHE A 12 1.88 -13.38 -28.16
C PHE A 12 2.88 -12.55 -27.33
N THR A 13 3.70 -11.72 -27.97
CA THR A 13 4.69 -10.88 -27.26
C THR A 13 4.03 -9.82 -26.37
N VAL A 14 2.91 -9.24 -26.80
CA VAL A 14 2.13 -8.27 -26.00
C VAL A 14 1.52 -8.93 -24.77
N LEU A 15 1.00 -10.16 -24.89
CA LEU A 15 0.41 -10.88 -23.76
C LEU A 15 1.43 -11.18 -22.64
N VAL A 16 2.66 -11.57 -23.01
CA VAL A 16 3.69 -11.94 -22.04
C VAL A 16 4.24 -10.72 -21.29
N ALA A 17 4.39 -9.58 -21.98
CA ALA A 17 4.94 -8.35 -21.40
C ALA A 17 4.08 -7.74 -20.27
N GLY A 18 2.76 -8.00 -20.26
CA GLY A 18 1.84 -7.44 -19.25
C GLY A 18 1.93 -8.07 -17.86
N THR A 19 2.68 -9.16 -17.68
CA THR A 19 2.66 -9.94 -16.42
C THR A 19 3.66 -9.49 -15.36
N ALA A 20 4.59 -8.58 -15.70
CA ALA A 20 5.71 -8.20 -14.83
C ALA A 20 5.35 -7.22 -13.69
N CYS A 21 4.19 -6.57 -13.72
CA CYS A 21 3.79 -5.59 -12.69
C CYS A 21 3.00 -6.22 -11.53
N ARG A 22 3.58 -7.20 -10.82
CA ARG A 22 2.97 -7.76 -9.59
C ARG A 22 3.68 -7.23 -8.34
N THR A 23 3.10 -6.21 -7.71
CA THR A 23 3.53 -5.78 -6.37
C THR A 23 3.06 -6.80 -5.34
N THR A 24 3.99 -7.62 -4.84
CA THR A 24 3.73 -8.50 -3.69
C THR A 24 3.48 -7.64 -2.45
N LYS A 25 2.22 -7.45 -2.06
CA LYS A 25 1.90 -6.88 -0.74
C LYS A 25 2.26 -7.92 0.31
N LYS A 26 3.36 -7.71 1.02
CA LYS A 26 3.71 -8.52 2.20
C LYS A 26 2.70 -8.20 3.31
N THR A 27 1.67 -9.02 3.47
CA THR A 27 0.79 -8.96 4.65
C THR A 27 1.56 -9.58 5.81
N THR A 28 2.36 -8.78 6.51
CA THR A 28 2.97 -9.19 7.77
C THR A 28 1.87 -9.21 8.83
N VAL A 29 1.41 -10.40 9.23
CA VAL A 29 0.57 -10.58 10.42
C VAL A 29 1.45 -10.39 11.66
N VAL A 30 1.84 -9.14 11.91
CA VAL A 30 2.46 -8.76 13.18
C VAL A 30 1.31 -8.54 14.15
N LYS A 31 1.32 -9.26 15.28
CA LYS A 31 0.53 -8.98 16.50
C LYS A 31 0.22 -7.48 16.56
N SER A 32 -1.05 -7.09 16.47
CA SER A 32 -1.54 -5.75 16.13
C SER A 32 -0.82 -4.64 16.92
N LYS A 33 0.34 -4.21 16.43
CA LYS A 33 1.03 -3.05 16.97
C LYS A 33 0.17 -1.84 16.64
N PRO A 34 0.02 -0.87 17.56
CA PRO A 34 -0.61 0.39 17.25
C PRO A 34 0.00 0.97 15.97
N LEU A 35 -0.85 1.40 15.03
CA LEU A 35 -0.40 2.01 13.79
C LEU A 35 0.54 3.17 14.12
N PRO A 36 1.70 3.28 13.45
CA PRO A 36 2.61 4.40 13.66
C PRO A 36 1.88 5.73 13.40
N PRO A 37 2.22 6.81 14.13
CA PRO A 37 1.47 8.06 14.12
C PRO A 37 1.42 8.71 12.73
N GLY A 38 2.44 8.50 11.90
CA GLY A 38 2.46 8.95 10.51
C GLY A 38 1.46 8.20 9.62
N GLN A 39 1.26 6.90 9.83
CA GLN A 39 0.23 6.14 9.11
C GLN A 39 -1.17 6.53 9.58
N MET A 40 -1.37 6.69 10.89
CA MET A 40 -2.63 7.21 11.41
C MET A 40 -2.97 8.58 10.84
N LYS A 41 -2.00 9.52 10.80
CA LYS A 41 -2.20 10.85 10.20
C LYS A 41 -2.71 10.75 8.76
N LYS A 42 -2.10 9.90 7.93
CA LYS A 42 -2.51 9.69 6.53
C LYS A 42 -3.92 9.11 6.43
N LEU A 43 -4.26 8.14 7.28
CA LEU A 43 -5.57 7.51 7.29
C LEU A 43 -6.67 8.44 7.81
N THR A 44 -6.37 9.29 8.79
CA THR A 44 -7.37 10.20 9.40
C THR A 44 -7.50 11.53 8.67
N GLY A 45 -6.65 11.83 7.69
CA GLY A 45 -6.63 13.13 7.00
C GLY A 45 -6.23 14.30 7.90
N SER A 46 -5.72 14.03 9.10
CA SER A 46 -5.36 15.08 10.06
C SER A 46 -4.09 15.82 9.63
N GLN A 47 -4.02 17.13 9.92
CA GLN A 47 -2.85 17.94 9.58
C GLN A 47 -1.61 17.59 10.42
N SER A 48 -1.78 17.01 11.60
CA SER A 48 -0.69 16.76 12.56
C SER A 48 -0.70 15.33 13.11
N ALA A 49 0.49 14.73 13.21
CA ALA A 49 0.68 13.40 13.81
C ALA A 49 0.80 13.46 15.34
N LYS A 50 0.94 14.66 15.92
CA LYS A 50 1.10 14.87 17.37
C LYS A 50 0.00 14.18 18.20
N PRO A 51 -1.30 14.22 17.85
CA PRO A 51 -2.35 13.58 18.65
C PRO A 51 -2.22 12.05 18.75
N TYR A 52 -1.53 11.43 17.80
CA TYR A 52 -1.33 9.99 17.71
C TYR A 52 0.02 9.54 18.27
N ALA A 53 0.88 10.48 18.69
CA ALA A 53 2.18 10.16 19.26
C ALA A 53 2.03 9.48 20.64
N PRO A 54 2.91 8.53 20.98
CA PRO A 54 2.91 7.88 22.29
C PRO A 54 2.95 8.91 23.42
N GLY A 55 2.16 8.70 24.48
CA GLY A 55 2.09 9.59 25.64
C GLY A 55 1.17 10.81 25.50
N GLN A 56 0.72 11.18 24.29
CA GLN A 56 -0.20 12.31 24.08
C GLN A 56 -1.65 11.97 24.46
N GLN A 57 -2.06 10.71 24.28
CA GLN A 57 -3.39 10.24 24.68
C GLN A 57 -3.61 10.27 26.21
N LYS A 58 -2.55 10.05 27.01
CA LYS A 58 -2.62 10.14 28.48
C LYS A 58 -2.94 11.55 28.98
N LYS A 59 -2.53 12.60 28.23
CA LYS A 59 -2.81 14.00 28.59
C LYS A 59 -4.27 14.38 28.37
N LYS A 60 -4.98 13.75 27.43
CA LYS A 60 -6.42 13.96 27.25
C LYS A 60 -7.26 13.39 28.42
N LYS A 61 -6.85 12.24 28.98
CA LYS A 61 -7.58 11.59 30.08
C LYS A 61 -7.44 12.27 31.45
N LYS A 62 -6.37 13.04 31.69
CA LYS A 62 -6.14 13.76 32.96
C LYS A 62 -6.91 15.09 33.10
N LYS A 63 -7.67 15.48 32.07
CA LYS A 63 -8.40 16.77 32.04
C LYS A 63 -9.86 16.68 32.50
N TYR A 64 -10.28 15.51 32.98
CA TYR A 64 -11.57 15.25 33.61
C TYR A 64 -11.33 14.77 35.03
#